data_AF-A0A849TIQ3-F1
#
_entry.id   AF-A0A849TIQ3-F1
#
_cell.length_a   1.000
_cell.length_b   1.000
_cell.length_c   1.000
_cell.angle_alpha   90.00
_cell.angle_beta   90.00
_cell.angle_gamma   90.00
#
_symmetry.space_group_name_H-M   'P 1'
#
loop_
_entity.id
_entity.type
_entity.pdbx_description
1 polymer ?
#
loop_
_entity_poly.entity_id
_entity_poly.type
_entity_poly.pdbx_seq_one_letter_code
_entity_poly.pdbx_strand_id
1 'polypeptide(L)'
;MNGRSTRTPFELVDALGLADAIDRGAMGDRQVPFKAVAMGARDLRIGTLLHVITTDHGLRPPRTGHIGNWSNIARGRAGAMDFNLAICAPKYGYPLLYGFNQTEAETEMVRTGDWGYLPGSLVERDERVLLSLRAWNGREFASCGRLQSRFTPLIQAEYDGRLQPLTDIHRQRLAVIPNFEFAFEQEIIADHAALLRPMLTILIEEARSRSTNARRALAELISHVVALDGTVTRAELVPDGKGYKLCDTFFPSTDALVDMVFEPFNAVAKPRDFMERIGSLPWHLPLLSNLLITTLSAVLETHYPNTGTAPTRGVGPITLHPHWGGRDMAGYPPRSKGYLFDDGKLRGLKSICRTLVANFSNVKPLGFILLPAAVFLLCPASTHPIDAELLSKLFRRVLREVEDDDPQAPVEAITRDWYESNHLRLSSYFLSRFGPRCGGLGLSHAPVSSQPIEPEGFRDLTLRQASMMTGALFECGSSRGLQYDH
;
A
#
# COMPACT_ATOMS: atom_id res chain seq x y z
N MET A 1 -18.08 -25.22 14.46
CA MET A 1 -17.31 -23.95 14.52
C MET A 1 -16.10 -24.20 15.40
N ASN A 2 -14.96 -24.56 14.83
CA ASN A 2 -13.73 -24.72 15.61
C ASN A 2 -13.27 -23.33 16.07
N GLY A 3 -13.13 -23.15 17.39
CA GLY A 3 -12.86 -21.87 18.02
C GLY A 3 -11.57 -21.25 17.49
N ARG A 4 -11.68 -20.17 16.71
CA ARG A 4 -10.54 -19.30 16.44
C ARG A 4 -10.26 -18.53 17.72
N SER A 5 -9.05 -18.68 18.27
CA SER A 5 -8.59 -17.85 19.39
C SER A 5 -7.99 -16.56 18.84
N THR A 6 -8.33 -15.43 19.43
CA THR A 6 -7.62 -14.17 19.19
C THR A 6 -6.30 -14.24 19.96
N ARG A 7 -5.15 -14.12 19.29
CA ARG A 7 -3.87 -13.99 20.01
C ARG A 7 -3.70 -12.55 20.48
N THR A 8 -3.09 -12.41 21.64
CA THR A 8 -2.55 -11.14 22.11
C THR A 8 -1.39 -10.70 21.20
N PRO A 9 -1.02 -9.40 21.21
CA PRO A 9 0.13 -8.92 20.45
C PRO A 9 1.44 -9.67 20.74
N PHE A 10 1.69 -10.11 21.97
CA PHE A 10 2.92 -10.85 22.30
C PHE A 10 2.85 -12.32 21.88
N GLU A 11 1.68 -12.96 21.94
CA GLU A 11 1.50 -14.29 21.34
C GLU A 11 1.70 -14.24 19.81
N LEU A 12 1.35 -13.14 19.15
CA LEU A 12 1.68 -12.93 17.73
C LEU A 12 3.18 -12.73 17.52
N VAL A 13 3.87 -12.01 18.41
CA VAL A 13 5.35 -11.90 18.37
C VAL A 13 5.98 -13.29 18.45
N ASP A 14 5.51 -14.15 19.36
CA ASP A 14 5.97 -15.55 19.47
C ASP A 14 5.66 -16.36 18.20
N ALA A 15 4.41 -16.34 17.74
CA ALA A 15 3.96 -17.12 16.60
C ALA A 15 4.66 -16.74 15.28
N LEU A 16 5.13 -15.49 15.17
CA LEU A 16 5.87 -14.97 14.02
C LEU A 16 7.38 -15.01 14.20
N GLY A 17 7.90 -15.51 15.34
CA GLY A 17 9.34 -15.59 15.60
C GLY A 17 10.02 -14.23 15.70
N LEU A 18 9.38 -13.26 16.35
CA LEU A 18 9.80 -11.85 16.38
C LEU A 18 10.42 -11.42 17.71
N ALA A 19 10.75 -12.35 18.60
CA ALA A 19 11.26 -12.03 19.94
C ALA A 19 12.61 -11.30 19.93
N ASP A 20 13.45 -11.53 18.91
CA ASP A 20 14.72 -10.79 18.71
C ASP A 20 14.49 -9.38 18.13
N ALA A 21 13.35 -9.19 17.46
CA ALA A 21 13.04 -7.98 16.71
C ALA A 21 12.20 -6.99 17.53
N ILE A 22 11.30 -7.50 18.37
CA ILE A 22 10.34 -6.74 19.15
C ILE A 22 10.69 -6.90 20.63
N ASP A 23 11.30 -5.85 21.20
CA ASP A 23 11.58 -5.77 22.63
C ASP A 23 10.28 -5.57 23.40
N ARG A 24 9.77 -6.67 23.98
CA ARG A 24 8.49 -6.69 24.70
C ARG A 24 8.48 -5.78 25.91
N GLY A 25 9.59 -5.74 26.65
CA GLY A 25 9.73 -4.92 27.84
C GLY A 25 9.78 -3.45 27.46
N ALA A 26 10.73 -3.06 26.61
CA ALA A 26 10.91 -1.66 26.24
C ALA A 26 9.71 -1.09 25.47
N MET A 27 9.04 -1.88 24.61
CA MET A 27 7.80 -1.45 23.97
C MET A 27 6.62 -1.48 24.95
N GLY A 28 6.49 -2.50 25.80
CA GLY A 28 5.39 -2.58 26.77
C GLY A 28 5.41 -1.44 27.79
N ASP A 29 6.60 -1.05 28.24
CA ASP A 29 6.88 0.06 29.14
C ASP A 29 6.94 1.42 28.42
N ARG A 30 6.56 1.46 27.13
CA ARG A 30 6.46 2.67 26.29
C ARG A 30 7.79 3.42 26.06
N GLN A 31 8.94 2.80 26.34
CA GLN A 31 10.28 3.35 26.06
C GLN A 31 10.63 3.33 24.57
N VAL A 32 10.12 2.33 23.84
CA VAL A 32 10.27 2.19 22.39
C VAL A 32 8.90 2.39 21.72
N PRO A 33 8.58 3.60 21.24
CA PRO A 33 7.23 3.91 20.73
C PRO A 33 6.96 3.34 19.32
N PHE A 34 8.01 2.99 18.58
CA PHE A 34 7.89 2.45 17.23
C PHE A 34 9.03 1.49 16.90
N LYS A 35 8.68 0.36 16.28
CA LYS A 35 9.62 -0.58 15.70
C LYS A 35 9.05 -1.12 14.39
N ALA A 36 9.85 -1.09 13.33
CA ALA A 36 9.52 -1.73 12.06
C ALA A 36 10.32 -3.03 11.88
N VAL A 37 9.70 -4.06 11.34
CA VAL A 37 10.34 -5.36 11.03
C VAL A 37 10.12 -5.71 9.56
N ALA A 38 11.21 -5.93 8.82
CA ALA A 38 11.18 -6.36 7.42
C ALA A 38 11.07 -7.88 7.37
N MET A 39 9.88 -8.42 7.10
CA MET A 39 9.68 -9.87 7.13
C MET A 39 10.34 -10.60 5.95
N GLY A 40 10.59 -9.90 4.84
CA GLY A 40 11.33 -10.48 3.71
C GLY A 40 12.78 -10.86 4.04
N ALA A 41 13.33 -10.42 5.17
CA ALA A 41 14.68 -10.79 5.62
C ALA A 41 14.66 -11.86 6.72
N ARG A 42 13.52 -12.51 6.99
CA ARG A 42 13.33 -13.41 8.13
C ARG A 42 13.21 -14.87 7.71
N ASP A 43 13.75 -15.75 8.55
CA ASP A 43 13.63 -17.21 8.41
C ASP A 43 12.30 -17.72 8.98
N LEU A 44 11.20 -17.04 8.64
CA LEU A 44 9.85 -17.50 8.93
C LEU A 44 9.31 -18.20 7.69
N ARG A 45 8.88 -19.46 7.84
CA ARG A 45 8.21 -20.19 6.75
C ARG A 45 6.94 -19.47 6.31
N ILE A 46 6.72 -19.39 5.00
CA ILE A 46 5.51 -18.78 4.42
C ILE A 46 4.27 -19.48 4.95
N GLY A 47 4.26 -20.82 4.99
CA GLY A 47 3.15 -21.60 5.53
C GLY A 47 2.80 -21.25 6.97
N THR A 48 3.80 -21.00 7.82
CA THR A 48 3.59 -20.57 9.21
C THR A 48 2.93 -19.20 9.28
N LEU A 49 3.42 -18.22 8.52
CA LEU A 49 2.81 -16.89 8.45
C LEU A 49 1.34 -16.96 8.02
N LEU A 50 1.06 -17.68 6.93
CA LEU A 50 -0.30 -17.82 6.39
C LEU A 50 -1.22 -18.57 7.36
N HIS A 51 -0.69 -19.58 8.06
CA HIS A 51 -1.43 -20.27 9.11
C HIS A 51 -1.78 -19.34 10.28
N VAL A 52 -0.84 -18.52 10.75
CA VAL A 52 -1.12 -17.52 11.80
C VAL A 52 -2.22 -16.57 11.36
N ILE A 53 -2.11 -15.98 10.16
CA ILE A 53 -3.12 -15.05 9.63
C ILE A 53 -4.51 -15.70 9.54
N THR A 54 -4.59 -16.94 9.05
CA THR A 54 -5.88 -17.60 8.79
C THR A 54 -6.54 -18.21 10.03
N THR A 55 -5.75 -18.52 11.06
CA THR A 55 -6.25 -19.10 12.33
C THR A 55 -6.57 -18.05 13.39
N ASP A 56 -5.91 -16.89 13.34
CA ASP A 56 -6.18 -15.82 14.28
C ASP A 56 -7.53 -15.14 14.02
N HIS A 57 -8.32 -14.97 15.07
CA HIS A 57 -9.67 -14.45 14.93
C HIS A 57 -9.68 -12.94 14.62
N GLY A 58 -9.92 -12.63 13.34
CA GLY A 58 -10.16 -11.27 12.87
C GLY A 58 -8.91 -10.59 12.30
N LEU A 59 -7.73 -11.19 12.46
CA LEU A 59 -6.49 -10.69 11.88
C LEU A 59 -6.58 -10.75 10.36
N ARG A 60 -6.54 -9.59 9.71
CA ARG A 60 -6.52 -9.45 8.25
C ARG A 60 -5.60 -8.30 7.90
N PRO A 61 -4.31 -8.57 7.66
CA PRO A 61 -3.36 -7.54 7.29
C PRO A 61 -3.84 -6.77 6.04
N PRO A 62 -3.82 -5.43 6.04
CA PRO A 62 -4.15 -4.66 4.84
C PRO A 62 -3.12 -4.93 3.74
N ARG A 63 -3.61 -4.99 2.50
CA ARG A 63 -2.79 -4.93 1.28
C ARG A 63 -3.09 -3.61 0.59
N THR A 64 -2.20 -2.64 0.74
CA THR A 64 -2.42 -1.31 0.17
C THR A 64 -2.20 -1.27 -1.33
N GLY A 65 -3.23 -0.87 -2.06
CA GLY A 65 -3.15 -0.52 -3.48
C GLY A 65 -3.78 0.84 -3.73
N HIS A 66 -3.87 1.28 -4.98
CA HIS A 66 -4.52 2.55 -5.30
C HIS A 66 -5.95 2.31 -5.81
N ILE A 67 -6.81 3.33 -5.69
CA ILE A 67 -8.11 3.32 -6.39
C ILE A 67 -7.88 3.28 -7.91
N GLY A 68 -8.69 2.52 -8.64
CA GLY A 68 -8.49 2.36 -10.08
C GLY A 68 -9.06 1.09 -10.71
N ASN A 69 -8.45 0.66 -11.80
CA ASN A 69 -8.89 -0.46 -12.64
C ASN A 69 -8.49 -1.84 -12.08
N TRP A 70 -9.15 -2.28 -11.01
CA TRP A 70 -8.87 -3.57 -10.36
C TRP A 70 -9.37 -4.83 -11.10
N SER A 71 -10.17 -4.68 -12.16
CA SER A 71 -10.83 -5.84 -12.81
C SER A 71 -9.83 -6.89 -13.34
N ASN A 72 -8.70 -6.45 -13.90
CA ASN A 72 -7.66 -7.37 -14.39
C ASN A 72 -6.86 -8.01 -13.25
N ILE A 73 -6.68 -7.29 -12.13
CA ILE A 73 -6.08 -7.86 -10.91
C ILE A 73 -6.98 -8.97 -10.37
N ALA A 74 -8.28 -8.71 -10.24
CA ALA A 74 -9.25 -9.67 -9.74
C ALA A 74 -9.40 -10.92 -10.63
N ARG A 75 -9.08 -10.80 -11.93
CA ARG A 75 -9.07 -11.91 -12.88
C ARG A 75 -7.72 -12.62 -12.98
N GLY A 76 -6.69 -12.21 -12.23
CA GLY A 76 -5.36 -12.84 -12.27
C GLY A 76 -4.69 -12.70 -13.63
N ARG A 77 -4.80 -11.51 -14.22
CA ARG A 77 -4.27 -11.19 -15.55
C ARG A 77 -3.57 -9.83 -15.60
N ALA A 78 -3.07 -9.36 -14.46
CA ALA A 78 -2.45 -8.05 -14.27
C ALA A 78 -0.92 -8.12 -14.08
N GLY A 79 -0.29 -9.19 -14.55
CA GLY A 79 1.15 -9.40 -14.46
C GLY A 79 1.62 -9.49 -13.01
N ALA A 80 2.59 -8.66 -12.63
CA ALA A 80 3.11 -8.61 -11.28
C ALA A 80 2.05 -8.23 -10.25
N MET A 81 1.01 -7.47 -10.61
CA MET A 81 -0.04 -7.10 -9.66
C MET A 81 -0.94 -8.28 -9.27
N ASP A 82 -0.77 -9.46 -9.89
CA ASP A 82 -1.47 -10.70 -9.50
C ASP A 82 -1.15 -11.14 -8.07
N PHE A 83 -0.05 -10.68 -7.45
CA PHE A 83 0.18 -10.92 -6.02
C PHE A 83 -0.98 -10.41 -5.16
N ASN A 84 -1.71 -9.37 -5.61
CA ASN A 84 -2.88 -8.87 -4.88
C ASN A 84 -4.00 -9.90 -4.88
N LEU A 85 -4.19 -10.63 -5.98
CA LEU A 85 -5.16 -11.73 -6.04
C LEU A 85 -4.73 -12.87 -5.13
N ALA A 86 -3.44 -13.25 -5.14
CA ALA A 86 -2.89 -14.31 -4.31
C ALA A 86 -3.01 -14.04 -2.80
N ILE A 87 -2.98 -12.77 -2.40
CA ILE A 87 -3.13 -12.35 -1.01
C ILE A 87 -4.61 -12.22 -0.63
N CYS A 88 -5.40 -11.51 -1.46
CA CYS A 88 -6.73 -11.08 -1.06
C CYS A 88 -7.81 -12.16 -1.27
N ALA A 89 -7.77 -12.94 -2.36
CA ALA A 89 -8.81 -13.94 -2.62
C ALA A 89 -8.81 -15.09 -1.58
N PRO A 90 -7.66 -15.62 -1.14
CA PRO A 90 -7.60 -16.59 -0.04
C PRO A 90 -7.80 -15.99 1.35
N LYS A 91 -8.01 -14.66 1.44
CA LYS A 91 -8.17 -13.90 2.69
C LYS A 91 -6.93 -13.88 3.59
N TYR A 92 -5.72 -13.95 3.01
CA TYR A 92 -4.47 -13.66 3.73
C TYR A 92 -4.28 -12.15 3.99
N GLY A 93 -5.06 -11.33 3.31
CA GLY A 93 -5.20 -9.91 3.56
C GLY A 93 -6.49 -9.41 2.95
N TYR A 94 -6.64 -8.10 2.86
CA TYR A 94 -7.74 -7.46 2.16
C TYR A 94 -7.26 -6.17 1.47
N PRO A 95 -7.87 -5.77 0.35
CA PRO A 95 -7.47 -4.56 -0.35
C PRO A 95 -7.90 -3.30 0.41
N LEU A 96 -6.93 -2.61 1.01
CA LEU A 96 -7.11 -1.29 1.60
C LEU A 96 -6.63 -0.24 0.59
N LEU A 97 -7.55 0.44 -0.07
CA LEU A 97 -7.24 1.31 -1.20
C LEU A 97 -6.88 2.72 -0.76
N TYR A 98 -5.76 3.21 -1.27
CA TYR A 98 -5.32 4.59 -1.17
C TYR A 98 -5.99 5.43 -2.28
N GLY A 99 -6.92 6.29 -1.86
CA GLY A 99 -7.69 7.18 -2.74
C GLY A 99 -6.99 8.48 -3.12
N PHE A 100 -5.92 8.88 -2.43
CA PHE A 100 -5.13 10.09 -2.72
C PHE A 100 -4.11 9.88 -3.85
N ASN A 101 -4.52 9.20 -4.93
CA ASN A 101 -3.73 9.06 -6.13
C ASN A 101 -4.05 10.16 -7.15
N GLN A 102 -3.37 10.12 -8.29
CA GLN A 102 -3.59 11.08 -9.37
C GLN A 102 -3.99 10.34 -10.65
N THR A 103 -4.81 11.00 -11.47
CA THR A 103 -5.04 10.63 -12.86
C THR A 103 -3.72 10.65 -13.60
N GLU A 104 -3.58 9.79 -14.58
CA GLU A 104 -2.47 9.79 -15.50
C GLU A 104 -2.30 11.11 -16.29
N ALA A 105 -1.06 11.46 -16.60
CA ALA A 105 -0.71 12.45 -17.62
C ALA A 105 -0.27 11.78 -18.93
N GLU A 106 -0.55 12.39 -20.08
CA GLU A 106 -0.14 11.89 -21.41
C GLU A 106 1.37 11.66 -21.53
N THR A 107 2.17 12.52 -20.91
CA THR A 107 3.64 12.43 -20.92
C THR A 107 4.18 11.31 -20.03
N GLU A 108 3.48 10.99 -18.95
CA GLU A 108 3.83 9.92 -18.00
C GLU A 108 3.34 8.55 -18.48
N MET A 109 2.25 8.52 -19.26
CA MET A 109 1.70 7.32 -19.90
C MET A 109 2.70 6.61 -20.81
N VAL A 110 3.73 7.30 -21.31
CA VAL A 110 4.78 6.72 -22.17
C VAL A 110 5.99 6.21 -21.35
N ARG A 111 6.15 6.63 -20.08
CA ARG A 111 7.44 6.52 -19.39
C ARG A 111 7.46 5.73 -18.07
N THR A 112 6.45 5.80 -17.19
CA THR A 112 6.51 5.14 -15.87
C THR A 112 5.13 4.94 -15.23
N GLY A 113 4.86 3.77 -14.62
CA GLY A 113 3.71 3.58 -13.72
C GLY A 113 3.15 2.16 -13.66
N ASP A 114 2.41 1.85 -12.59
CA ASP A 114 1.54 0.67 -12.50
C ASP A 114 0.25 0.94 -13.30
N TRP A 115 0.18 0.41 -14.53
CA TRP A 115 -0.95 0.60 -15.45
C TRP A 115 -2.27 0.00 -14.93
N GLY A 116 -2.26 -0.72 -13.81
CA GLY A 116 -3.47 -1.26 -13.20
C GLY A 116 -4.35 -0.22 -12.54
N TYR A 117 -3.82 0.94 -12.14
CA TYR A 117 -4.61 1.89 -11.35
C TYR A 117 -5.24 2.99 -12.22
N LEU A 118 -4.53 3.57 -13.19
CA LEU A 118 -5.02 4.53 -14.22
C LEU A 118 -6.42 5.14 -13.96
N PRO A 119 -6.59 5.96 -12.91
CA PRO A 119 -7.91 6.31 -12.43
C PRO A 119 -8.62 7.30 -13.36
N GLY A 120 -7.88 8.01 -14.23
CA GLY A 120 -8.49 8.85 -15.26
C GLY A 120 -9.14 8.06 -16.39
N SER A 121 -8.96 6.74 -16.47
CA SER A 121 -9.48 5.89 -17.54
C SER A 121 -10.25 4.70 -16.99
N LEU A 122 -11.00 4.05 -17.86
CA LEU A 122 -11.54 2.72 -17.63
C LEU A 122 -10.75 1.70 -18.46
N VAL A 123 -10.55 0.54 -17.89
CA VAL A 123 -10.04 -0.64 -18.60
C VAL A 123 -11.19 -1.60 -18.79
N GLU A 124 -11.56 -1.82 -20.04
CA GLU A 124 -12.67 -2.68 -20.45
C GLU A 124 -12.22 -3.58 -21.58
N ARG A 125 -12.36 -4.90 -21.39
CA ARG A 125 -11.91 -5.90 -22.39
C ARG A 125 -10.47 -5.66 -22.87
N ASP A 126 -9.61 -5.25 -21.94
CA ASP A 126 -8.18 -4.91 -22.17
C ASP A 126 -7.92 -3.68 -23.03
N GLU A 127 -8.98 -2.98 -23.40
CA GLU A 127 -8.90 -1.69 -24.04
C GLU A 127 -9.05 -0.59 -23.00
N ARG A 128 -8.26 0.46 -23.21
CA ARG A 128 -8.33 1.65 -22.41
C ARG A 128 -9.37 2.59 -23.00
N VAL A 129 -10.39 2.90 -22.22
CA VAL A 129 -11.38 3.93 -22.52
C VAL A 129 -11.05 5.17 -21.70
N LEU A 130 -10.70 6.26 -22.38
CA LEU A 130 -10.44 7.54 -21.70
C LEU A 130 -11.76 8.13 -21.22
N LEU A 131 -11.82 8.54 -19.95
CA LEU A 131 -12.94 9.31 -19.43
C LEU A 131 -12.76 10.79 -19.80
N SER A 132 -13.88 11.48 -20.06
CA SER A 132 -13.94 12.94 -20.16
C SER A 132 -13.88 13.54 -18.77
N LEU A 133 -12.73 14.10 -18.41
CA LEU A 133 -12.44 14.61 -17.07
C LEU A 133 -12.82 16.09 -16.94
N ARG A 134 -13.32 16.47 -15.77
CA ARG A 134 -13.67 17.85 -15.42
C ARG A 134 -13.06 18.22 -14.07
N ALA A 135 -12.46 19.40 -13.99
CA ALA A 135 -11.83 19.94 -12.80
C ALA A 135 -12.47 21.28 -12.43
N TRP A 136 -12.46 21.62 -11.14
CA TRP A 136 -12.96 22.91 -10.67
C TRP A 136 -12.03 24.04 -11.13
N ASN A 137 -12.57 25.05 -11.82
CA ASN A 137 -11.79 26.20 -12.30
C ASN A 137 -11.89 27.45 -11.40
N GLY A 138 -12.53 27.32 -10.24
CA GLY A 138 -12.85 28.43 -9.33
C GLY A 138 -14.32 28.87 -9.38
N ARG A 139 -15.07 28.45 -10.41
CA ARG A 139 -16.49 28.78 -10.58
C ARG A 139 -17.36 27.57 -10.91
N GLU A 140 -16.85 26.67 -11.74
CA GLU A 140 -17.58 25.48 -12.20
C GLU A 140 -16.61 24.35 -12.54
N PHE A 141 -17.16 23.16 -12.77
CA PHE A 141 -16.39 22.02 -13.29
C PHE A 141 -16.23 22.13 -14.81
N ALA A 142 -15.06 22.58 -15.24
CA ALA A 142 -14.71 22.74 -16.65
C ALA A 142 -13.92 21.53 -17.16
N SER A 143 -13.98 21.30 -18.47
CA SER A 143 -13.23 20.21 -19.12
C SER A 143 -11.74 20.39 -18.85
N CYS A 144 -11.06 19.33 -18.43
CA CYS A 144 -9.62 19.34 -18.23
C CYS A 144 -8.94 18.30 -19.12
N GLY A 145 -7.84 18.71 -19.76
CA GLY A 145 -6.99 17.81 -20.54
C GLY A 145 -6.08 16.95 -19.66
N ARG A 146 -5.25 16.12 -20.30
CA ARG A 146 -4.31 15.19 -19.64
C ARG A 146 -2.86 15.62 -19.73
N LEU A 147 -2.62 16.92 -19.95
CA LEU A 147 -1.27 17.49 -19.98
C LEU A 147 -0.54 17.31 -18.65
N GLN A 148 -1.29 17.25 -17.54
CA GLN A 148 -0.77 16.99 -16.20
C GLN A 148 -1.71 16.08 -15.42
N SER A 149 -1.12 15.33 -14.49
CA SER A 149 -1.81 14.46 -13.56
C SER A 149 -2.68 15.30 -12.60
N ARG A 150 -3.85 14.78 -12.22
CA ARG A 150 -4.81 15.48 -11.36
C ARG A 150 -5.20 14.61 -10.17
N PHE A 151 -5.36 15.22 -9.01
CA PHE A 151 -5.75 14.54 -7.78
C PHE A 151 -7.14 13.91 -7.90
N THR A 152 -7.19 12.58 -7.97
CA THR A 152 -8.41 11.80 -8.26
C THR A 152 -9.63 12.22 -7.44
N PRO A 153 -9.53 12.47 -6.11
CA PRO A 153 -10.69 12.85 -5.29
C PRO A 153 -11.36 14.17 -5.66
N LEU A 154 -10.67 15.06 -6.39
CA LEU A 154 -11.15 16.40 -6.77
C LEU A 154 -11.63 16.47 -8.23
N ILE A 155 -11.69 15.33 -8.92
CA ILE A 155 -12.05 15.25 -10.33
C ILE A 155 -13.43 14.62 -10.50
N GLN A 156 -14.19 15.16 -11.45
CA GLN A 156 -15.40 14.55 -11.96
C GLN A 156 -15.17 13.99 -13.37
N ALA A 157 -15.95 13.00 -13.76
CA ALA A 157 -15.94 12.46 -15.11
C ALA A 157 -17.36 12.24 -15.63
N GLU A 158 -17.52 12.36 -16.95
CA GLU A 158 -18.74 11.94 -17.62
C GLU A 158 -18.77 10.41 -17.71
N TYR A 159 -19.78 9.80 -17.08
CA TYR A 159 -19.99 8.36 -17.06
C TYR A 159 -21.49 8.07 -17.06
N ASP A 160 -21.94 7.18 -17.96
CA ASP A 160 -23.35 6.88 -18.22
C ASP A 160 -24.22 8.14 -18.43
N GLY A 161 -23.69 9.09 -19.22
CA GLY A 161 -24.38 10.33 -19.59
C GLY A 161 -24.53 11.34 -18.45
N ARG A 162 -23.85 11.14 -17.31
CA ARG A 162 -23.90 12.04 -16.15
C ARG A 162 -22.50 12.43 -15.69
N LEU A 163 -22.36 13.64 -15.19
CA LEU A 163 -21.15 14.07 -14.50
C LEU A 163 -21.15 13.51 -13.08
N GLN A 164 -20.16 12.69 -12.74
CA GLN A 164 -20.04 12.01 -11.45
C GLN A 164 -18.63 12.18 -10.88
N PRO A 165 -18.45 12.21 -9.54
CA PRO A 165 -17.12 12.15 -8.96
C PRO A 165 -16.34 10.92 -9.45
N LEU A 166 -15.07 11.10 -9.80
CA LEU A 166 -14.25 10.01 -10.34
C LEU A 166 -14.07 8.88 -9.32
N THR A 167 -13.95 9.22 -8.04
CA THR A 167 -13.93 8.26 -6.94
C THR A 167 -15.20 7.40 -6.89
N ASP A 168 -16.38 7.97 -7.14
CA ASP A 168 -17.65 7.22 -7.16
C ASP A 168 -17.70 6.20 -8.29
N ILE A 169 -17.23 6.57 -9.48
CA ILE A 169 -17.21 5.68 -10.65
C ILE A 169 -16.37 4.43 -10.33
N HIS A 170 -15.16 4.62 -9.78
CA HIS A 170 -14.31 3.49 -9.39
C HIS A 170 -14.90 2.69 -8.23
N ARG A 171 -15.52 3.34 -7.23
CA ARG A 171 -16.23 2.65 -6.14
C ARG A 171 -17.32 1.72 -6.67
N GLN A 172 -18.16 2.21 -7.59
CA GLN A 172 -19.22 1.41 -8.21
C GLN A 172 -18.66 0.19 -8.94
N ARG A 173 -17.54 0.36 -9.68
CA ARG A 173 -16.87 -0.75 -10.37
C ARG A 173 -16.21 -1.75 -9.42
N LEU A 174 -15.65 -1.28 -8.31
CA LEU A 174 -15.05 -2.16 -7.29
C LEU A 174 -16.11 -3.00 -6.58
N ALA A 175 -17.29 -2.42 -6.32
CA ALA A 175 -18.39 -3.07 -5.61
C ALA A 175 -18.96 -4.31 -6.34
N VAL A 176 -18.77 -4.41 -7.66
CA VAL A 176 -19.23 -5.56 -8.47
C VAL A 176 -18.17 -6.65 -8.64
N ILE A 177 -16.95 -6.46 -8.13
CA ILE A 177 -15.90 -7.47 -8.20
C ILE A 177 -16.13 -8.50 -7.08
N PRO A 178 -16.38 -9.78 -7.41
CA PRO A 178 -16.65 -10.79 -6.40
C PRO A 178 -15.41 -11.11 -5.58
N ASN A 179 -15.61 -11.60 -4.35
CA ASN A 179 -14.57 -12.12 -3.44
C ASN A 179 -13.53 -11.12 -2.92
N PHE A 180 -13.63 -9.83 -3.28
CA PHE A 180 -12.83 -8.77 -2.70
C PHE A 180 -13.67 -7.91 -1.78
N GLU A 181 -13.15 -7.64 -0.59
CA GLU A 181 -13.75 -6.72 0.37
C GLU A 181 -12.91 -5.44 0.36
N PHE A 182 -13.21 -4.56 -0.60
CA PHE A 182 -12.54 -3.27 -0.74
C PHE A 182 -12.93 -2.32 0.38
N ALA A 183 -11.91 -1.74 1.00
CA ALA A 183 -12.04 -0.61 1.91
C ALA A 183 -11.18 0.55 1.42
N PHE A 184 -11.50 1.77 1.85
CA PHE A 184 -10.72 2.97 1.52
C PHE A 184 -10.04 3.51 2.77
N GLU A 185 -8.73 3.68 2.71
CA GLU A 185 -7.93 4.14 3.85
C GLU A 185 -8.38 5.52 4.34
N GLN A 186 -8.71 6.40 3.40
CA GLN A 186 -9.17 7.74 3.68
C GLN A 186 -10.55 7.80 4.35
N GLU A 187 -11.42 6.85 4.04
CA GLU A 187 -12.75 6.76 4.65
C GLU A 187 -12.64 6.35 6.11
N ILE A 188 -11.80 5.36 6.42
CA ILE A 188 -11.51 4.95 7.79
C ILE A 188 -10.97 6.15 8.61
N ILE A 189 -10.06 6.95 8.03
CA ILE A 189 -9.53 8.16 8.67
C ILE A 189 -10.64 9.22 8.87
N ALA A 190 -11.49 9.45 7.86
CA ALA A 190 -12.59 10.41 7.95
C ALA A 190 -13.61 10.01 9.04
N ASP A 191 -13.97 8.73 9.12
CA ASP A 191 -14.91 8.20 10.10
C ASP A 191 -14.39 8.33 11.54
N HIS A 192 -13.06 8.35 11.72
CA HIS A 192 -12.40 8.54 13.01
C HIS A 192 -11.90 9.97 13.25
N ALA A 193 -12.37 10.96 12.48
CA ALA A 193 -11.90 12.34 12.59
C ALA A 193 -11.97 12.89 14.02
N ALA A 194 -13.03 12.58 14.78
CA ALA A 194 -13.17 13.04 16.16
C ALA A 194 -12.02 12.57 17.08
N LEU A 195 -11.54 11.34 16.90
CA LEU A 195 -10.39 10.79 17.62
C LEU A 195 -9.06 11.38 17.12
N LEU A 196 -8.95 11.57 15.80
CA LEU A 196 -7.70 11.96 15.16
C LEU A 196 -7.40 13.46 15.24
N ARG A 197 -8.42 14.31 15.33
CA ARG A 197 -8.26 15.78 15.42
C ARG A 197 -7.33 16.20 16.57
N PRO A 198 -7.55 15.78 17.83
CA PRO A 198 -6.62 16.07 18.92
C PRO A 198 -5.19 15.58 18.65
N MET A 199 -5.05 14.41 18.03
CA MET A 199 -3.73 13.84 17.70
C MET A 199 -2.98 14.70 16.69
N LEU A 200 -3.66 15.14 15.64
CA LEU A 200 -3.10 16.03 14.62
C LEU A 200 -2.74 17.39 15.22
N THR A 201 -3.60 17.96 16.06
CA THR A 201 -3.32 19.23 16.77
C THR A 201 -2.02 19.13 17.58
N ILE A 202 -1.89 18.09 18.41
CA ILE A 202 -0.67 17.88 19.20
C ILE A 202 0.57 17.66 18.32
N LEU A 203 0.47 16.86 17.26
CA LEU A 203 1.59 16.62 16.34
C LEU A 203 2.07 17.92 15.68
N ILE A 204 1.15 18.77 15.23
CA ILE A 204 1.47 20.04 14.56
C ILE A 204 2.09 21.04 15.53
N GLU A 205 1.55 21.16 16.74
CA GLU A 205 2.11 22.06 17.78
C GLU A 205 3.50 21.60 18.24
N GLU A 206 3.69 20.30 18.45
CA GLU A 206 5.00 19.71 18.77
C GLU A 206 6.01 19.84 17.63
N ALA A 207 5.56 19.76 16.38
CA ALA A 207 6.43 20.02 15.23
C ALA A 207 6.83 21.50 15.17
N ARG A 208 5.90 22.41 15.42
CA ARG A 208 6.11 23.86 15.45
C ARG A 208 7.06 24.30 16.57
N SER A 209 6.97 23.70 17.75
CA SER A 209 7.78 24.09 18.92
C SER A 209 9.28 23.76 18.79
N ARG A 210 9.67 22.96 17.78
CA ARG A 210 11.06 22.55 17.54
C ARG A 210 11.88 23.70 16.94
N SER A 211 12.52 24.49 17.80
CA SER A 211 13.29 25.70 17.45
C SER A 211 14.32 25.53 16.33
N THR A 212 14.94 24.35 16.19
CA THR A 212 16.00 24.11 15.18
C THR A 212 15.54 23.39 13.92
N ASN A 213 14.34 22.79 13.91
CA ASN A 213 13.91 21.88 12.83
C ASN A 213 12.40 21.89 12.53
N ALA A 214 11.66 22.94 12.93
CA ALA A 214 10.21 23.03 12.75
C ALA A 214 9.77 22.81 11.30
N ARG A 215 10.44 23.43 10.32
CA ARG A 215 10.13 23.26 8.88
C ARG A 215 10.14 21.79 8.45
N ARG A 216 11.18 21.05 8.82
CA ARG A 216 11.29 19.62 8.49
C ARG A 216 10.23 18.80 9.24
N ALA A 217 10.02 19.07 10.53
CA ALA A 217 9.05 18.35 11.33
C ALA A 217 7.61 18.55 10.79
N LEU A 218 7.26 19.76 10.37
CA LEU A 218 5.97 20.05 9.74
C LEU A 218 5.87 19.39 8.36
N ALA A 219 6.93 19.38 7.56
CA ALA A 219 6.97 18.67 6.28
C ALA A 219 6.78 17.15 6.42
N GLU A 220 7.19 16.55 7.54
CA GLU A 220 6.92 15.14 7.84
C GLU A 220 5.41 14.87 8.10
N LEU A 221 4.64 15.88 8.48
CA LEU A 221 3.18 15.78 8.71
C LEU A 221 2.38 16.21 7.48
N ILE A 222 2.70 17.36 6.89
CA ILE A 222 2.04 17.98 5.74
C ILE A 222 3.14 18.40 4.76
N SER A 223 3.26 17.70 3.63
CA SER A 223 4.34 17.90 2.64
C SER A 223 3.86 18.42 1.29
N HIS A 224 2.55 18.35 1.06
CA HIS A 224 1.92 18.67 -0.21
C HIS A 224 0.67 19.49 0.05
N VAL A 225 0.26 20.19 -0.99
CA VAL A 225 -1.01 20.88 -1.08
C VAL A 225 -1.71 20.40 -2.34
N VAL A 226 -3.04 20.42 -2.31
CA VAL A 226 -3.85 20.22 -3.50
C VAL A 226 -4.68 21.46 -3.77
N ALA A 227 -4.57 21.98 -4.98
CA ALA A 227 -5.46 23.03 -5.48
C ALA A 227 -6.83 22.44 -5.84
N LEU A 228 -7.91 23.22 -5.76
CA LEU A 228 -9.26 22.72 -6.07
C LEU A 228 -9.41 22.23 -7.53
N ASP A 229 -8.54 22.65 -8.45
CA ASP A 229 -8.45 22.10 -9.81
C ASP A 229 -7.76 20.71 -9.89
N GLY A 230 -7.42 20.13 -8.74
CA GLY A 230 -6.75 18.86 -8.60
C GLY A 230 -5.23 18.90 -8.80
N THR A 231 -4.61 20.06 -8.98
CA THR A 231 -3.13 20.12 -9.07
C THR A 231 -2.51 19.81 -7.71
N VAL A 232 -1.59 18.83 -7.65
CA VAL A 232 -0.83 18.52 -6.44
C VAL A 232 0.58 19.08 -6.57
N THR A 233 1.01 19.88 -5.60
CA THR A 233 2.38 20.41 -5.54
C THR A 233 2.98 20.20 -4.16
N ARG A 234 4.31 20.14 -4.11
CA ARG A 234 5.03 20.24 -2.84
C ARG A 234 4.87 21.66 -2.33
N ALA A 235 4.48 21.78 -1.07
CA ALA A 235 4.32 23.07 -0.41
C ALA A 235 4.77 22.94 1.04
N GLU A 236 5.30 24.04 1.55
CA GLU A 236 5.78 24.11 2.92
C GLU A 236 4.75 24.78 3.80
N LEU A 237 4.42 24.12 4.90
CA LEU A 237 3.62 24.71 5.95
C LEU A 237 4.52 25.59 6.82
N VAL A 238 4.29 26.90 6.76
CA VAL A 238 5.11 27.89 7.47
C VAL A 238 4.31 28.45 8.66
N PRO A 239 4.85 28.38 9.89
CA PRO A 239 4.24 29.08 11.03
C PRO A 239 4.20 30.59 10.79
N ASP A 240 3.05 31.22 11.01
CA ASP A 240 2.88 32.67 10.86
C ASP A 240 2.02 33.23 12.01
N GLY A 241 2.65 33.96 12.92
CA GLY A 241 2.01 34.45 14.14
C GLY A 241 1.44 33.30 14.97
N LYS A 242 0.13 33.27 15.20
CA LYS A 242 -0.56 32.16 15.88
C LYS A 242 -1.01 31.04 14.93
N GLY A 243 -1.01 31.30 13.62
CA GLY A 243 -1.53 30.41 12.59
C GLY A 243 -0.43 29.83 11.69
N TYR A 244 -0.85 29.42 10.49
CA TYR A 244 -0.02 28.77 9.49
C TYR A 244 -0.35 29.28 8.10
N LYS A 245 0.69 29.39 7.26
CA LYS A 245 0.56 29.69 5.84
C LYS A 245 0.95 28.46 5.01
N LEU A 246 0.11 28.12 4.04
CA LEU A 246 0.39 27.09 3.02
C LEU A 246 0.05 27.69 1.66
N CYS A 247 1.07 27.91 0.82
CA CYS A 247 0.93 28.71 -0.40
C CYS A 247 0.28 30.07 -0.08
N ASP A 248 -0.84 30.39 -0.74
CA ASP A 248 -1.58 31.64 -0.57
C ASP A 248 -2.69 31.56 0.48
N THR A 249 -2.87 30.40 1.14
CA THR A 249 -3.91 30.19 2.15
C THR A 249 -3.35 30.35 3.56
N PHE A 250 -4.03 31.15 4.38
CA PHE A 250 -3.72 31.34 5.78
C PHE A 250 -4.75 30.62 6.67
N PHE A 251 -4.28 29.80 7.59
CA PHE A 251 -5.07 29.14 8.61
C PHE A 251 -4.82 29.83 9.96
N PRO A 252 -5.84 30.45 10.58
CA PRO A 252 -5.64 31.32 11.75
C PRO A 252 -5.22 30.58 13.03
N SER A 253 -5.38 29.25 13.08
CA SER A 253 -5.02 28.39 14.21
C SER A 253 -4.70 26.98 13.74
N THR A 254 -4.14 26.17 14.64
CA THR A 254 -3.95 24.72 14.40
C THR A 254 -5.27 24.01 14.18
N ASP A 255 -6.32 24.35 14.93
CA ASP A 255 -7.64 23.74 14.75
C ASP A 255 -8.20 24.03 13.35
N ALA A 256 -8.07 25.27 12.86
CA ALA A 256 -8.51 25.62 11.51
C ALA A 256 -7.71 24.88 10.42
N LEU A 257 -6.40 24.68 10.63
CA LEU A 257 -5.57 23.86 9.74
C LEU A 257 -6.02 22.39 9.79
N VAL A 258 -6.24 21.83 10.97
CA VAL A 258 -6.68 20.44 11.17
C VAL A 258 -8.06 20.22 10.57
N ASP A 259 -9.00 21.16 10.71
CA ASP A 259 -10.29 21.14 10.02
C ASP A 259 -10.11 20.96 8.51
N MET A 260 -9.23 21.75 7.92
CA MET A 260 -8.99 21.73 6.47
C MET A 260 -8.20 20.51 6.00
N VAL A 261 -7.40 19.88 6.88
CA VAL A 261 -6.73 18.60 6.60
C VAL A 261 -7.73 17.48 6.33
N PHE A 262 -8.92 17.50 6.92
CA PHE A 262 -9.94 16.46 6.68
C PHE A 262 -10.70 16.64 5.35
N GLU A 263 -10.56 17.79 4.69
CA GLU A 263 -11.29 18.07 3.44
C GLU A 263 -10.94 17.10 2.30
N PRO A 264 -9.66 16.83 2.00
CA PRO A 264 -9.29 15.78 1.05
C PRO A 264 -9.83 14.39 1.42
N PHE A 265 -9.90 14.05 2.71
CA PHE A 265 -10.46 12.75 3.15
C PHE A 265 -11.95 12.68 2.88
N ASN A 266 -12.68 13.78 3.14
CA ASN A 266 -14.10 13.89 2.82
C ASN A 266 -14.36 13.80 1.31
N ALA A 267 -13.45 14.30 0.46
CA ALA A 267 -13.53 14.13 -0.98
C ALA A 267 -13.49 12.65 -1.42
N VAL A 268 -12.90 11.76 -0.61
CA VAL A 268 -12.93 10.31 -0.85
C VAL A 268 -14.13 9.65 -0.18
N ALA A 269 -14.44 9.99 1.07
CA ALA A 269 -15.48 9.35 1.87
C ALA A 269 -16.90 9.74 1.44
N LYS A 270 -17.11 11.02 1.11
CA LYS A 270 -18.40 11.62 0.71
C LYS A 270 -18.20 12.49 -0.53
N PRO A 271 -17.83 11.91 -1.68
CA PRO A 271 -17.38 12.65 -2.84
C PRO A 271 -18.46 13.60 -3.40
N ARG A 272 -19.74 13.20 -3.40
CA ARG A 272 -20.83 14.08 -3.90
C ARG A 272 -21.00 15.33 -3.03
N ASP A 273 -21.16 15.14 -1.73
CA ASP A 273 -21.28 16.21 -0.74
C ASP A 273 -20.07 17.17 -0.81
N PHE A 274 -18.87 16.63 -1.02
CA PHE A 274 -17.66 17.44 -1.21
C PHE A 274 -17.73 18.28 -2.48
N MET A 275 -18.08 17.68 -3.63
CA MET A 275 -18.15 18.40 -4.91
C MET A 275 -19.21 19.50 -4.91
N GLU A 276 -20.34 19.30 -4.21
CA GLU A 276 -21.41 20.31 -4.10
C GLU A 276 -20.99 21.57 -3.34
N ARG A 277 -20.08 21.43 -2.37
CA ARG A 277 -19.57 22.55 -1.55
C ARG A 277 -18.16 23.02 -1.92
N ILE A 278 -17.54 22.46 -2.96
CA ILE A 278 -16.15 22.76 -3.31
C ILE A 278 -15.90 24.26 -3.50
N GLY A 279 -16.90 25.00 -4.02
CA GLY A 279 -16.82 26.44 -4.23
C GLY A 279 -16.77 27.29 -2.95
N SER A 280 -17.07 26.72 -1.77
CA SER A 280 -16.93 27.41 -0.47
C SER A 280 -15.59 27.14 0.22
N LEU A 281 -14.76 26.25 -0.34
CA LEU A 281 -13.46 25.88 0.24
C LEU A 281 -12.36 26.86 -0.20
N PRO A 282 -11.29 27.02 0.58
CA PRO A 282 -10.10 27.73 0.10
C PRO A 282 -9.51 27.01 -1.12
N TRP A 283 -8.87 27.78 -2.01
CA TRP A 283 -8.31 27.24 -3.24
C TRP A 283 -7.27 26.12 -3.01
N HIS A 284 -6.58 26.14 -1.87
CA HIS A 284 -5.53 25.19 -1.53
C HIS A 284 -5.89 24.41 -0.26
N LEU A 285 -5.90 23.08 -0.35
CA LEU A 285 -6.16 22.18 0.76
C LEU A 285 -4.88 21.45 1.19
N PRO A 286 -4.58 21.37 2.50
CA PRO A 286 -3.41 20.67 3.01
C PRO A 286 -3.54 19.15 2.84
N LEU A 287 -2.47 18.48 2.39
CA LEU A 287 -2.41 17.03 2.31
C LEU A 287 -1.47 16.45 3.37
N LEU A 288 -1.99 15.51 4.16
CA LEU A 288 -1.15 14.72 5.06
C LEU A 288 -0.14 13.90 4.27
N SER A 289 1.06 13.75 4.83
CA SER A 289 2.09 12.90 4.26
C SER A 289 1.65 11.43 4.30
N ASN A 290 2.10 10.64 3.32
CA ASN A 290 1.88 9.18 3.34
C ASN A 290 2.43 8.52 4.61
N LEU A 291 3.47 9.11 5.22
CA LEU A 291 4.07 8.65 6.46
C LEU A 291 3.08 8.71 7.62
N LEU A 292 2.42 9.87 7.75
CA LEU A 292 1.42 10.09 8.79
C LEU A 292 0.19 9.24 8.52
N ILE A 293 -0.33 9.21 7.29
CA ILE A 293 -1.47 8.35 6.91
C ILE A 293 -1.20 6.88 7.28
N THR A 294 -0.04 6.34 6.91
CA THR A 294 0.36 4.95 7.26
C THR A 294 0.37 4.74 8.78
N THR A 295 0.85 5.72 9.55
CA THR A 295 0.88 5.64 11.01
C THR A 295 -0.53 5.66 11.60
N LEU A 296 -1.39 6.55 11.12
CA LEU A 296 -2.76 6.68 11.60
C LEU A 296 -3.57 5.41 11.28
N SER A 297 -3.42 4.84 10.09
CA SER A 297 -4.03 3.55 9.73
C SER A 297 -3.61 2.42 10.67
N ALA A 298 -2.34 2.39 11.07
CA ALA A 298 -1.85 1.40 12.02
C ALA A 298 -2.40 1.63 13.44
N VAL A 299 -2.48 2.89 13.88
CA VAL A 299 -3.09 3.30 15.17
C VAL A 299 -4.58 2.97 15.21
N LEU A 300 -5.30 3.11 14.10
CA LEU A 300 -6.69 2.72 13.93
C LEU A 300 -6.88 1.20 13.74
N GLU A 301 -5.83 0.41 13.94
CA GLU A 301 -5.87 -1.05 13.89
C GLU A 301 -6.45 -1.61 12.58
N THR A 302 -6.15 -1.02 11.40
CA THR A 302 -6.71 -1.48 10.10
C THR A 302 -6.38 -2.93 9.72
N HIS A 303 -5.52 -3.61 10.47
CA HIS A 303 -5.28 -5.05 10.40
C HIS A 303 -6.39 -5.90 11.05
N TYR A 304 -7.42 -5.26 11.59
CA TYR A 304 -8.64 -5.85 12.15
C TYR A 304 -9.89 -5.12 11.62
N PRO A 305 -10.21 -5.20 10.32
CA PRO A 305 -11.24 -4.35 9.69
C PRO A 305 -12.68 -4.55 10.21
N ASN A 306 -12.97 -5.69 10.84
CA ASN A 306 -14.34 -6.08 11.24
C ASN A 306 -14.61 -5.93 12.75
N THR A 307 -13.81 -5.16 13.48
CA THR A 307 -13.91 -5.08 14.96
C THR A 307 -14.81 -3.96 15.48
N GLY A 308 -15.43 -3.18 14.59
CA GLY A 308 -16.25 -2.02 14.97
C GLY A 308 -15.41 -0.80 15.34
N THR A 309 -16.08 0.32 15.57
CA THR A 309 -15.53 1.68 15.79
C THR A 309 -14.75 1.87 17.09
N ALA A 310 -14.43 0.80 17.82
CA ALA A 310 -13.69 0.86 19.07
C ALA A 310 -12.38 0.05 18.91
N PRO A 311 -11.19 0.68 18.89
CA PRO A 311 -9.90 -0.01 18.92
C PRO A 311 -9.76 -0.77 20.24
N THR A 312 -10.29 -2.00 20.28
CA THR A 312 -10.49 -2.75 21.53
C THR A 312 -10.13 -4.22 21.41
N ARG A 313 -9.46 -4.66 20.33
CA ARG A 313 -8.98 -6.05 20.24
C ARG A 313 -7.49 -6.24 20.46
N GLY A 314 -6.67 -5.20 20.35
CA GLY A 314 -5.31 -5.23 20.87
C GLY A 314 -5.27 -5.26 22.40
N VAL A 315 -5.86 -6.26 23.07
CA VAL A 315 -5.66 -6.44 24.52
C VAL A 315 -4.18 -6.74 24.72
N GLY A 316 -3.44 -5.74 25.18
CA GLY A 316 -1.98 -5.81 25.27
C GLY A 316 -1.34 -4.44 25.31
N PRO A 317 -0.07 -4.36 25.72
CA PRO A 317 0.62 -3.10 25.95
C PRO A 317 1.16 -2.46 24.66
N ILE A 318 1.07 -3.16 23.51
CA ILE A 318 1.54 -2.70 22.19
C ILE A 318 0.48 -2.94 21.11
N THR A 319 0.60 -2.27 19.96
CA THR A 319 -0.10 -2.61 18.72
C THR A 319 0.86 -3.29 17.77
N LEU A 320 0.54 -4.51 17.32
CA LEU A 320 1.33 -5.22 16.30
C LEU A 320 0.59 -5.18 14.97
N HIS A 321 1.08 -4.37 14.03
CA HIS A 321 0.42 -4.09 12.76
C HIS A 321 1.12 -4.81 11.60
N PRO A 322 0.68 -6.02 11.21
CA PRO A 322 1.11 -6.64 9.97
C PRO A 322 0.49 -5.95 8.76
N HIS A 323 1.30 -5.73 7.73
CA HIS A 323 0.92 -5.00 6.51
C HIS A 323 1.56 -5.67 5.29
N TRP A 324 0.76 -6.04 4.29
CA TRP A 324 1.28 -6.53 3.01
C TRP A 324 1.77 -5.35 2.17
N GLY A 325 3.08 -5.15 2.11
CA GLY A 325 3.71 -4.11 1.31
C GLY A 325 3.99 -4.58 -0.12
N GLY A 326 3.65 -3.74 -1.09
CA GLY A 326 4.02 -3.96 -2.50
C GLY A 326 5.53 -3.83 -2.71
N ARG A 327 5.98 -4.06 -3.95
CA ARG A 327 7.41 -4.05 -4.30
C ARG A 327 8.15 -2.80 -3.82
N ASP A 328 7.59 -1.62 -4.04
CA ASP A 328 8.31 -0.38 -3.69
C ASP A 328 8.34 -0.14 -2.18
N MET A 329 7.30 -0.57 -1.46
CA MET A 329 7.18 -0.38 -0.01
C MET A 329 8.02 -1.39 0.78
N ALA A 330 7.87 -2.68 0.46
CA ALA A 330 8.50 -3.78 1.19
C ALA A 330 9.76 -4.34 0.52
N GLY A 331 9.96 -4.04 -0.75
CA GLY A 331 11.06 -4.61 -1.50
C GLY A 331 10.98 -6.13 -1.57
N TYR A 332 12.16 -6.71 -1.74
CA TYR A 332 12.47 -8.13 -1.70
C TYR A 332 13.92 -8.20 -1.21
N PRO A 333 14.14 -8.10 0.11
CA PRO A 333 15.48 -8.03 0.65
C PRO A 333 16.22 -9.36 0.43
N PRO A 334 17.56 -9.35 0.43
CA PRO A 334 18.43 -8.19 0.70
C PRO A 334 18.62 -7.25 -0.50
N ARG A 335 18.14 -7.62 -1.69
CA ARG A 335 18.33 -6.87 -2.93
C ARG A 335 17.63 -5.52 -2.94
N SER A 336 16.41 -5.46 -2.44
CA SER A 336 15.67 -4.21 -2.26
C SER A 336 15.05 -4.17 -0.87
N LYS A 337 15.36 -3.15 -0.08
CA LYS A 337 14.84 -2.98 1.29
C LYS A 337 13.45 -2.34 1.34
N GLY A 338 12.95 -1.84 0.19
CA GLY A 338 11.71 -1.05 0.13
C GLY A 338 11.84 0.30 0.82
N TYR A 339 10.98 1.25 0.46
CA TYR A 339 11.10 2.62 0.94
C TYR A 339 10.79 2.77 2.44
N LEU A 340 10.04 1.84 3.07
CA LEU A 340 9.66 2.01 4.48
C LEU A 340 10.89 1.98 5.39
N PHE A 341 11.93 1.24 4.98
CA PHE A 341 13.16 1.08 5.74
C PHE A 341 14.22 2.15 5.44
N ASP A 342 13.87 3.21 4.70
CA ASP A 342 14.73 4.38 4.54
C ASP A 342 14.91 5.08 5.91
N ASP A 343 16.16 5.36 6.30
CA ASP A 343 16.49 5.96 7.60
C ASP A 343 15.78 7.29 7.88
N GLY A 344 15.49 8.07 6.83
CA GLY A 344 14.69 9.29 6.92
C GLY A 344 13.26 9.02 7.37
N LYS A 345 12.59 8.05 6.74
CA LYS A 345 11.20 7.67 7.04
C LYS A 345 11.09 7.00 8.40
N LEU A 346 12.00 6.09 8.74
CA LEU A 346 12.02 5.46 10.06
C LEU A 346 12.19 6.47 11.20
N ARG A 347 13.02 7.50 11.01
CA ARG A 347 13.15 8.59 11.99
C ARG A 347 11.85 9.39 12.16
N GLY A 348 11.18 9.73 11.05
CA GLY A 348 9.89 10.40 11.08
C GLY A 348 8.80 9.57 11.79
N LEU A 349 8.68 8.28 11.46
CA LEU A 349 7.73 7.35 12.12
C LEU A 349 7.98 7.27 13.63
N LYS A 350 9.24 7.12 14.04
CA LYS A 350 9.62 7.11 15.46
C LYS A 350 9.24 8.42 16.15
N SER A 351 9.47 9.57 15.51
CA SER A 351 9.09 10.88 16.06
C SER A 351 7.58 11.00 16.23
N ILE A 352 6.80 10.69 15.19
CA ILE A 352 5.34 10.75 15.21
C ILE A 352 4.78 9.84 16.31
N CYS A 353 5.17 8.56 16.31
CA CYS A 353 4.69 7.59 17.30
C CYS A 353 5.11 7.97 18.72
N ARG A 354 6.31 8.51 18.94
CA ARG A 354 6.75 8.99 20.25
C ARG A 354 5.82 10.08 20.77
N THR A 355 5.52 11.08 19.95
CA THR A 355 4.61 12.17 20.33
C THR A 355 3.21 11.63 20.65
N LEU A 356 2.68 10.72 19.83
CA LEU A 356 1.36 10.14 20.09
C LEU A 356 1.32 9.30 21.36
N VAL A 357 2.28 8.39 21.55
CA VAL A 357 2.37 7.55 22.76
C VAL A 357 2.58 8.38 24.02
N ALA A 358 3.32 9.49 23.96
CA ALA A 358 3.52 10.34 25.13
C ALA A 358 2.25 11.09 25.56
N ASN A 359 1.40 11.47 24.60
CA ASN A 359 0.24 12.35 24.85
C ASN A 359 -1.11 11.63 24.91
N PHE A 360 -1.21 10.40 24.39
CA PHE A 360 -2.46 9.65 24.30
C PHE A 360 -2.32 8.27 24.93
N SER A 361 -2.97 8.06 26.07
CA SER A 361 -2.91 6.80 26.82
C SER A 361 -3.48 5.61 26.03
N ASN A 362 -4.50 5.86 25.21
CA ASN A 362 -5.13 4.91 24.32
C ASN A 362 -4.27 4.57 23.08
N VAL A 363 -3.26 5.40 22.75
CA VAL A 363 -2.28 5.07 21.71
C VAL A 363 -1.17 4.24 22.33
N LYS A 364 -0.97 3.04 21.78
CA LYS A 364 0.05 2.10 22.21
C LYS A 364 1.28 2.20 21.30
N PRO A 365 2.47 1.84 21.81
CA PRO A 365 3.65 1.63 20.98
C PRO A 365 3.38 0.69 19.81
N LEU A 366 3.92 1.03 18.64
CA LEU A 366 3.58 0.40 17.37
C LEU A 366 4.72 -0.50 16.86
N GLY A 367 4.45 -1.79 16.75
CA GLY A 367 5.27 -2.77 16.03
C GLY A 367 4.74 -2.95 14.61
N PHE A 368 5.36 -2.31 13.62
CA PHE A 368 4.95 -2.38 12.22
C PHE A 368 5.66 -3.55 11.52
N ILE A 369 4.89 -4.59 11.15
CA ILE A 369 5.41 -5.82 10.55
C ILE A 369 5.16 -5.79 9.04
N LEU A 370 6.21 -5.54 8.26
CA LEU A 370 6.07 -5.38 6.81
C LEU A 370 6.26 -6.73 6.10
N LEU A 371 5.16 -7.24 5.55
CA LEU A 371 5.09 -8.50 4.82
C LEU A 371 5.37 -8.26 3.32
N PRO A 372 6.29 -9.01 2.68
CA PRO A 372 6.65 -8.79 1.28
C PRO A 372 5.62 -9.42 0.34
N ALA A 373 4.72 -8.62 -0.26
CA ALA A 373 3.74 -9.14 -1.21
C ALA A 373 4.40 -9.77 -2.45
N ALA A 374 5.61 -9.32 -2.80
CA ALA A 374 6.35 -9.76 -3.98
C ALA A 374 6.68 -11.27 -3.99
N VAL A 375 6.69 -11.95 -2.83
CA VAL A 375 6.94 -13.41 -2.79
C VAL A 375 5.86 -14.20 -3.55
N PHE A 376 4.65 -13.65 -3.64
CA PHE A 376 3.55 -14.27 -4.41
C PHE A 376 3.69 -14.12 -5.92
N LEU A 377 4.70 -13.40 -6.41
CA LEU A 377 5.07 -13.48 -7.84
C LEU A 377 5.50 -14.90 -8.24
N LEU A 378 5.96 -15.69 -7.26
CA LEU A 378 6.30 -17.11 -7.40
C LEU A 378 5.06 -18.02 -7.44
N CYS A 379 3.84 -17.47 -7.38
CA CYS A 379 2.59 -18.20 -7.59
C CYS A 379 2.10 -17.98 -9.04
N PRO A 380 2.38 -18.90 -9.98
CA PRO A 380 2.03 -18.72 -11.39
C PRO A 380 0.52 -18.80 -11.63
N ALA A 381 0.10 -18.41 -12.83
CA ALA A 381 -1.28 -18.51 -13.26
C ALA A 381 -1.70 -19.97 -13.47
N SER A 382 -2.91 -20.33 -13.04
CA SER A 382 -3.50 -21.66 -13.20
C SER A 382 -3.64 -22.13 -14.65
N THR A 383 -3.63 -21.21 -15.61
CA THR A 383 -3.71 -21.49 -17.05
C THR A 383 -2.40 -22.02 -17.64
N HIS A 384 -1.29 -21.95 -16.90
CA HIS A 384 0.02 -22.43 -17.32
C HIS A 384 0.59 -23.43 -16.29
N PRO A 385 0.06 -24.66 -16.22
CA PRO A 385 0.44 -25.63 -15.18
C PRO A 385 1.93 -26.00 -15.19
N ILE A 386 2.59 -25.89 -16.34
CA ILE A 386 4.03 -26.13 -16.47
C ILE A 386 4.86 -25.19 -15.60
N ASP A 387 4.43 -23.94 -15.42
CA ASP A 387 5.15 -22.96 -14.59
C ASP A 387 5.19 -23.43 -13.13
N ALA A 388 4.07 -23.95 -12.63
CA ALA A 388 3.97 -24.47 -11.27
C ALA A 388 4.86 -25.72 -11.08
N GLU A 389 4.89 -26.62 -12.05
CA GLU A 389 5.76 -27.82 -12.00
C GLU A 389 7.25 -27.43 -11.96
N LEU A 390 7.66 -26.48 -12.81
CA LEU A 390 9.04 -26.01 -12.89
C LEU A 390 9.46 -25.25 -11.62
N LEU A 391 8.58 -24.42 -11.07
CA LEU A 391 8.83 -23.74 -9.78
C LEU A 391 8.89 -24.72 -8.61
N SER A 392 8.06 -25.77 -8.61
CA SER A 392 8.12 -26.82 -7.58
C SER A 392 9.48 -27.54 -7.59
N LYS A 393 10.11 -27.70 -8.76
CA LYS A 393 11.48 -28.25 -8.88
C LYS A 393 12.52 -27.28 -8.33
N LEU A 394 12.37 -25.99 -8.59
CA LEU A 394 13.23 -24.95 -8.03
C LEU A 394 13.14 -24.90 -6.50
N PHE A 395 11.93 -24.90 -5.94
CA PHE A 395 11.71 -24.84 -4.49
C PHE A 395 12.34 -26.04 -3.79
N ARG A 396 12.10 -27.25 -4.29
CA ARG A 396 12.73 -28.47 -3.76
C ARG A 396 14.25 -28.42 -3.80
N ARG A 397 14.83 -27.83 -4.85
CA ARG A 397 16.28 -27.67 -4.96
C ARG A 397 16.81 -26.71 -3.90
N VAL A 398 16.20 -25.53 -3.78
CA VAL A 398 16.56 -24.53 -2.75
C VAL A 398 16.45 -25.13 -1.34
N LEU A 399 15.32 -25.78 -1.03
CA LEU A 399 15.07 -26.38 0.29
C LEU A 399 16.04 -27.52 0.64
N ARG A 400 16.64 -28.17 -0.37
CA ARG A 400 17.58 -29.28 -0.17
C ARG A 400 19.03 -28.82 -0.08
N GLU A 401 19.40 -27.80 -0.87
CA GLU A 401 20.81 -27.43 -1.11
C GLU A 401 21.25 -26.20 -0.32
N VAL A 402 20.33 -25.44 0.29
CA VAL A 402 20.65 -24.22 1.02
C VAL A 402 20.53 -24.44 2.52
N GLU A 403 21.65 -24.27 3.22
CA GLU A 403 21.73 -24.23 4.68
C GLU A 403 21.34 -22.83 5.22
N ASP A 404 20.92 -22.77 6.48
CA ASP A 404 20.27 -21.58 7.07
C ASP A 404 21.22 -20.40 7.38
N ASP A 405 22.53 -20.63 7.50
CA ASP A 405 23.46 -19.63 8.06
C ASP A 405 23.80 -18.47 7.11
N ASP A 406 23.89 -18.71 5.79
CA ASP A 406 24.01 -17.65 4.76
C ASP A 406 23.34 -18.08 3.43
N PRO A 407 22.01 -17.95 3.33
CA PRO A 407 21.29 -18.49 2.18
C PRO A 407 21.40 -17.63 0.92
N GLN A 408 21.96 -16.41 0.97
CA GLN A 408 21.80 -15.46 -0.12
C GLN A 408 22.44 -15.93 -1.43
N ALA A 409 23.77 -16.08 -1.44
CA ALA A 409 24.49 -16.45 -2.66
C ALA A 409 24.06 -17.83 -3.21
N PRO A 410 23.85 -18.87 -2.37
CA PRO A 410 23.31 -20.15 -2.84
C PRO A 410 21.92 -20.04 -3.48
N VAL A 411 20.96 -19.36 -2.85
CA VAL A 411 19.59 -19.20 -3.40
C VAL A 411 19.62 -18.49 -4.75
N GLU A 412 20.38 -17.40 -4.85
CA GLU A 412 20.49 -16.64 -6.09
C GLU A 412 21.14 -17.45 -7.20
N ALA A 413 22.22 -18.18 -6.91
CA ALA A 413 22.91 -19.04 -7.87
C ALA A 413 21.99 -20.15 -8.40
N ILE A 414 21.30 -20.86 -7.49
CA ILE A 414 20.33 -21.91 -7.84
C ILE A 414 19.20 -21.35 -8.71
N THR A 415 18.69 -20.16 -8.36
CA THR A 415 17.58 -19.53 -9.09
C THR A 415 18.00 -19.11 -10.50
N ARG A 416 19.21 -18.55 -10.66
CA ARG A 416 19.74 -18.17 -11.98
C ARG A 416 20.00 -19.37 -12.88
N ASP A 417 20.66 -20.40 -12.36
CA ASP A 417 20.91 -21.66 -13.08
C ASP A 417 19.60 -22.34 -13.53
N TRP A 418 18.60 -22.37 -12.62
CA TRP A 418 17.27 -22.85 -12.97
C TRP A 418 16.62 -22.01 -14.07
N TYR A 419 16.71 -20.68 -14.00
CA TYR A 419 16.14 -19.78 -14.99
C TYR A 419 16.78 -20.00 -16.37
N GLU A 420 18.11 -20.06 -16.43
CA GLU A 420 18.85 -20.31 -17.68
C GLU A 420 18.41 -21.63 -18.31
N SER A 421 18.24 -22.67 -17.50
CA SER A 421 17.81 -24.00 -17.96
C SER A 421 16.33 -24.11 -18.37
N ASN A 422 15.46 -23.24 -17.87
CA ASN A 422 14.00 -23.42 -17.99
C ASN A 422 13.23 -22.25 -18.63
N HIS A 423 13.83 -21.07 -18.81
CA HIS A 423 13.11 -19.88 -19.29
C HIS A 423 12.37 -20.07 -20.62
N LEU A 424 12.89 -20.87 -21.55
CA LEU A 424 12.21 -21.19 -22.82
C LEU A 424 10.97 -22.08 -22.66
N ARG A 425 10.81 -22.70 -21.49
CA ARG A 425 9.67 -23.58 -21.14
C ARG A 425 8.64 -22.89 -20.25
N LEU A 426 9.02 -21.76 -19.65
CA LEU A 426 8.12 -20.95 -18.84
C LEU A 426 7.17 -20.16 -19.74
N SER A 427 5.95 -19.92 -19.26
CA SER A 427 5.03 -19.05 -19.97
C SER A 427 5.60 -17.63 -20.06
N SER A 428 5.37 -16.99 -21.21
CA SER A 428 5.70 -15.57 -21.40
C SER A 428 4.98 -14.69 -20.37
N TYR A 429 3.78 -15.08 -19.95
CA TYR A 429 3.03 -14.39 -18.89
C TYR A 429 3.71 -14.44 -17.53
N PHE A 430 4.29 -15.58 -17.13
CA PHE A 430 5.05 -15.67 -15.89
C PHE A 430 6.32 -14.81 -15.96
N LEU A 431 7.06 -14.91 -17.06
CA LEU A 431 8.30 -14.16 -17.28
C LEU A 431 8.06 -12.63 -17.28
N SER A 432 6.96 -12.18 -17.87
CA SER A 432 6.64 -10.74 -17.95
C SER A 432 6.44 -10.08 -16.59
N ARG A 433 6.18 -10.85 -15.53
CA ARG A 433 6.05 -10.33 -14.15
C ARG A 433 7.36 -9.82 -13.57
N PHE A 434 8.50 -10.26 -14.11
CA PHE A 434 9.84 -9.92 -13.63
C PHE A 434 10.61 -8.97 -14.57
N GLY A 435 10.05 -8.65 -15.74
CA GLY A 435 10.62 -7.69 -16.69
C GLY A 435 10.29 -6.23 -16.36
N PRO A 436 10.89 -5.24 -17.02
CA PRO A 436 10.48 -3.84 -16.89
C PRO A 436 9.01 -3.68 -17.34
N ARG A 437 8.19 -2.89 -16.60
CA ARG A 437 6.75 -2.62 -16.87
C ARG A 437 5.78 -3.77 -16.57
N CYS A 438 5.96 -4.43 -15.43
CA CYS A 438 5.30 -5.67 -15.03
C CYS A 438 3.76 -5.63 -14.81
N GLY A 439 3.02 -4.56 -15.14
CA GLY A 439 1.62 -4.38 -14.70
C GLY A 439 0.69 -3.83 -15.77
N GLY A 440 0.89 -4.22 -17.04
CA GLY A 440 0.34 -3.57 -18.23
C GLY A 440 -1.02 -4.04 -18.74
N LEU A 441 -1.69 -3.13 -19.48
CA LEU A 441 -2.71 -3.44 -20.48
C LEU A 441 -2.07 -4.17 -21.67
N GLY A 442 -2.83 -5.05 -22.32
CA GLY A 442 -2.39 -5.66 -23.58
C GLY A 442 -1.19 -6.59 -23.46
N LEU A 443 -1.00 -7.25 -22.31
CA LEU A 443 -0.06 -8.37 -22.23
C LEU A 443 -0.48 -9.41 -23.28
N SER A 444 0.31 -9.56 -24.34
CA SER A 444 0.02 -10.38 -25.53
C SER A 444 -0.31 -11.85 -25.20
N HIS A 445 0.04 -12.29 -24.00
CA HIS A 445 -0.19 -13.63 -23.47
C HIS A 445 -0.92 -13.63 -22.12
N ALA A 446 -1.62 -12.55 -21.76
CA ALA A 446 -2.43 -12.55 -20.55
C ALA A 446 -3.56 -13.60 -20.67
N PRO A 447 -3.80 -14.41 -19.62
CA PRO A 447 -4.95 -15.30 -19.58
C PRO A 447 -6.25 -14.49 -19.56
N VAL A 448 -7.33 -15.07 -20.11
CA VAL A 448 -8.69 -14.49 -20.01
C VAL A 448 -9.09 -14.30 -18.55
N SER A 449 -8.81 -15.31 -17.73
CA SER A 449 -8.88 -15.31 -16.28
C SER A 449 -7.98 -16.42 -15.76
N SER A 450 -7.32 -16.21 -14.62
CA SER A 450 -6.56 -17.25 -13.94
C SER A 450 -6.65 -17.10 -12.43
N GLN A 451 -6.31 -18.16 -11.71
CA GLN A 451 -6.08 -18.13 -10.27
C GLN A 451 -4.59 -18.32 -10.00
N PRO A 452 -4.02 -17.67 -8.97
CA PRO A 452 -2.66 -17.93 -8.54
C PRO A 452 -2.59 -19.33 -7.93
N ILE A 453 -1.65 -20.14 -8.40
CA ILE A 453 -1.37 -21.47 -7.86
C ILE A 453 -0.17 -21.37 -6.94
N GLU A 454 -0.28 -21.90 -5.72
CA GLU A 454 0.87 -22.12 -4.84
C GLU A 454 1.57 -23.42 -5.28
N PRO A 455 2.78 -23.38 -5.86
CA PRO A 455 3.49 -24.60 -6.25
C PRO A 455 3.89 -25.44 -5.02
N GLU A 456 4.14 -26.73 -5.23
CA GLU A 456 4.61 -27.62 -4.17
C GLU A 456 5.93 -27.11 -3.59
N GLY A 457 6.04 -27.05 -2.27
CA GLY A 457 7.19 -26.48 -1.56
C GLY A 457 7.12 -24.97 -1.29
N PHE A 458 6.17 -24.23 -1.89
CA PHE A 458 6.06 -22.78 -1.67
C PHE A 458 5.88 -22.42 -0.19
N ARG A 459 5.04 -23.16 0.52
CA ARG A 459 4.78 -22.93 1.96
C ARG A 459 5.96 -23.30 2.85
N ASP A 460 6.87 -24.14 2.37
CA ASP A 460 8.03 -24.61 3.13
C ASP A 460 9.22 -23.64 3.06
N LEU A 461 9.25 -22.79 2.02
CA LEU A 461 10.21 -21.71 1.91
C LEU A 461 10.07 -20.71 3.05
N THR A 462 11.20 -20.16 3.49
CA THR A 462 11.20 -18.96 4.32
C THR A 462 10.88 -17.71 3.50
N LEU A 463 10.37 -16.67 4.16
CA LEU A 463 10.17 -15.36 3.52
C LEU A 463 11.49 -14.80 2.96
N ARG A 464 12.61 -15.08 3.63
CA ARG A 464 13.96 -14.74 3.16
C ARG A 464 14.30 -15.44 1.85
N GLN A 465 14.18 -16.77 1.78
CA GLN A 465 14.44 -17.53 0.56
C GLN A 465 13.54 -17.07 -0.59
N ALA A 466 12.23 -16.94 -0.38
CA ALA A 466 11.31 -16.51 -1.43
C ALA A 466 11.58 -15.06 -1.90
N SER A 467 11.98 -14.16 -1.00
CA SER A 467 12.39 -12.79 -1.37
C SER A 467 13.66 -12.79 -2.21
N MET A 468 14.67 -13.59 -1.85
CA MET A 468 15.91 -13.74 -2.61
C MET A 468 15.67 -14.31 -4.00
N MET A 469 14.86 -15.36 -4.11
CA MET A 469 14.46 -15.94 -5.39
C MET A 469 13.74 -14.94 -6.28
N THR A 470 12.79 -14.18 -5.71
CA THR A 470 12.08 -13.12 -6.42
C THR A 470 13.06 -12.05 -6.94
N GLY A 471 14.03 -11.66 -6.11
CA GLY A 471 15.08 -10.72 -6.51
C GLY A 471 15.96 -11.22 -7.65
N ALA A 472 16.39 -12.48 -7.59
CA ALA A 472 17.18 -13.10 -8.65
C ALA A 472 16.40 -13.15 -9.99
N LEU A 473 15.10 -13.46 -9.96
CA LEU A 473 14.26 -13.46 -11.17
C LEU A 473 14.10 -12.07 -11.78
N PHE A 474 13.98 -11.01 -10.97
CA PHE A 474 13.97 -9.63 -11.46
C PHE A 474 15.27 -9.25 -12.18
N GLU A 475 16.42 -9.72 -11.68
CA GLU A 475 17.71 -9.49 -12.35
C GLU A 475 17.79 -10.23 -13.68
N CYS A 476 17.36 -11.48 -13.73
CA CYS A 476 17.26 -12.27 -14.96
C CYS A 476 16.33 -11.62 -16.00
N GLY A 477 15.17 -11.10 -15.57
CA GLY A 477 14.20 -10.43 -16.43
C GLY A 477 14.67 -9.05 -16.94
N SER A 478 15.47 -8.33 -16.14
CA SER A 478 15.98 -6.99 -16.49
C SER A 478 17.21 -7.04 -17.41
N SER A 479 18.11 -8.00 -17.19
CA SER A 479 19.38 -8.17 -17.94
C SER A 479 19.19 -8.63 -19.38
N ARG A 480 18.08 -9.33 -19.67
CA ARG A 480 17.80 -9.85 -21.01
C ARG A 480 16.97 -8.94 -21.89
N GLY A 481 16.60 -7.75 -21.41
CA GLY A 481 15.83 -6.75 -22.15
C GLY A 481 14.87 -7.40 -23.13
N LEU A 482 13.82 -8.07 -22.61
CA LEU A 482 12.77 -8.69 -23.44
C LEU A 482 12.29 -7.64 -24.45
N GLN A 483 12.91 -7.65 -25.64
CA GLN A 483 12.50 -6.90 -26.80
C GLN A 483 11.20 -7.55 -27.20
N TYR A 484 10.10 -6.97 -26.74
CA TYR A 484 8.82 -7.19 -27.37
C TYR A 484 8.94 -6.56 -28.75
N ASP A 485 9.21 -7.39 -29.76
CA ASP A 485 8.99 -7.00 -31.14
C ASP A 485 7.51 -6.57 -31.26
N HIS A 486 7.34 -5.38 -31.81
CA HIS A 486 6.08 -4.64 -31.93
C HIS A 486 5.03 -5.37 -32.76
#